data_AF-A0A2A4VGW1-F1
#
_entry.id   AF-A0A2A4VGW1-F1
#
_cell.length_a   1.000
_cell.length_b   1.000
_cell.length_c   1.000
_cell.angle_alpha   90.00
_cell.angle_beta   90.00
_cell.angle_gamma   90.00
#
_symmetry.space_group_name_H-M   'P 1'
#
loop_
_entity.id
_entity.type
_entity.pdbx_description
1 polymer ?
#
loop_
_entity_poly.entity_id
_entity_poly.type
_entity_poly.pdbx_seq_one_letter_code
_entity_poly.pdbx_strand_id
1 'polypeptide(L)'
;MMIQRNKIHLIICALMAILFTSEAYAQDTQYESIGLFDSGHKNSLGAGIYHKSSRAALTKLLEQTKSSQWIVLEREINHFLLTAADASAINNDINVETGKDLFTLRLNALLERGLNKQVFDLFTKIPEETTQESLAYSGVLSMLLNKEKALACLDTKTLLPHFKDKPFWQELDAYCTLSLSTQPHEAEQKTITNSNKNIIQSIISSKKFKFEYEPTAFAALSPLERAILTAENRITLKNAYKDTPVQHLAPLLQQSHINEETRILLTMQAIGHGILETDVLTSLYETLNKKDTTLKGIGEIAALYGETKKGWIPKKRKDKIERAFALAKNYGDLSLLPFLPILMKMEPGEDLSLVNAKRSVFLFLYSDQTFPSKWIKYLQKTSIDPSDNKHHEKLRSQILYAAITLTQSDDPDFMLRAKKTIKPYQLSNSTLAALKNITETIDINTDISDKVQYIYENDFDLTENRSYTMPPSILMDALRQSSNNQDIGATLLLSSAILGGIERKELYLGTLGDISIALRKIGSKQVSRRILAQAILEIEN
;
A
#
# COMPACT_ATOMS: atom_id res chain seq x y z
N MET A 1 -59.41 -54.91 -0.88
CA MET A 1 -58.42 -54.39 0.08
C MET A 1 -57.16 -54.04 -0.71
N MET A 2 -57.02 -52.78 -1.10
CA MET A 2 -56.14 -52.33 -2.18
C MET A 2 -55.47 -51.02 -1.77
N ILE A 3 -54.64 -51.06 -0.74
CA ILE A 3 -53.85 -49.91 -0.27
C ILE A 3 -52.54 -50.45 0.30
N GLN A 4 -51.47 -50.52 -0.51
CA GLN A 4 -50.08 -50.51 0.03
C GLN A 4 -48.94 -50.37 -0.99
N ARG A 5 -49.19 -50.19 -2.30
CA ARG A 5 -48.10 -49.97 -3.27
C ARG A 5 -47.76 -48.49 -3.55
N ASN A 6 -48.68 -47.55 -3.32
CA ASN A 6 -48.45 -46.13 -3.67
C ASN A 6 -47.55 -45.35 -2.69
N LYS A 7 -47.33 -45.84 -1.46
CA LYS A 7 -46.48 -45.13 -0.49
C LYS A 7 -44.97 -45.41 -0.67
N ILE A 8 -44.60 -46.50 -1.33
CA ILE A 8 -43.20 -46.89 -1.51
C ILE A 8 -42.56 -46.10 -2.66
N HIS A 9 -43.28 -45.81 -3.74
CA HIS A 9 -42.74 -44.97 -4.83
C HIS A 9 -42.55 -43.50 -4.46
N LEU A 10 -43.40 -42.94 -3.58
CA LEU A 10 -43.26 -41.55 -3.14
C LEU A 10 -42.05 -41.35 -2.21
N ILE A 11 -41.70 -42.37 -1.41
CA ILE A 11 -40.52 -42.34 -0.52
C ILE A 11 -39.23 -42.53 -1.34
N ILE A 12 -39.23 -43.37 -2.38
CA ILE A 12 -38.06 -43.56 -3.24
C ILE A 12 -37.78 -42.33 -4.12
N CYS A 13 -38.82 -41.65 -4.64
CA CYS A 13 -38.64 -40.38 -5.35
C CYS A 13 -38.16 -39.24 -4.43
N ALA A 14 -38.60 -39.21 -3.17
CA ALA A 14 -38.10 -38.24 -2.19
C ALA A 14 -36.65 -38.52 -1.78
N LEU A 15 -36.25 -39.79 -1.64
CA LEU A 15 -34.86 -40.19 -1.37
C LEU A 15 -33.93 -39.96 -2.57
N MET A 16 -34.42 -40.12 -3.80
CA MET A 16 -33.65 -39.75 -5.00
C MET A 16 -33.53 -38.23 -5.14
N ALA A 17 -34.56 -37.45 -4.84
CA ALA A 17 -34.46 -35.99 -4.80
C ALA A 17 -33.46 -35.50 -3.73
N ILE A 18 -33.33 -36.19 -2.60
CA ILE A 18 -32.32 -35.86 -1.56
C ILE A 18 -30.90 -36.29 -1.97
N LEU A 19 -30.76 -37.34 -2.80
CA LEU A 19 -29.46 -37.79 -3.33
C LEU A 19 -28.96 -36.95 -4.53
N PHE A 20 -29.80 -36.10 -5.13
CA PHE A 20 -29.42 -35.18 -6.21
C PHE A 20 -29.38 -33.70 -5.78
N THR A 21 -29.64 -33.35 -4.51
CA THR A 21 -29.49 -31.97 -4.01
C THR A 21 -28.16 -31.69 -3.32
N SER A 22 -27.17 -32.58 -3.45
CA SER A 22 -25.80 -32.32 -3.01
C SER A 22 -24.80 -32.42 -4.16
N GLU A 23 -25.14 -31.87 -5.33
CA GLU A 23 -24.10 -31.11 -6.03
C GLU A 23 -23.88 -29.86 -5.18
N ALA A 24 -23.05 -30.02 -4.15
CA ALA A 24 -22.36 -28.89 -3.57
C ALA A 24 -21.76 -28.16 -4.77
N TYR A 25 -22.26 -26.95 -5.02
CA TYR A 25 -21.56 -25.98 -5.85
C TYR A 25 -20.14 -25.95 -5.27
N ALA A 26 -19.22 -26.68 -5.90
CA ALA A 26 -17.81 -26.46 -5.71
C ALA A 26 -17.62 -25.05 -6.29
N GLN A 27 -17.83 -24.03 -5.44
CA GLN A 27 -17.49 -22.66 -5.77
C GLN A 27 -16.06 -22.72 -6.23
N ASP A 28 -15.87 -22.31 -7.48
CA ASP A 28 -14.64 -22.52 -8.19
C ASP A 28 -13.54 -21.65 -7.58
N THR A 29 -12.88 -22.12 -6.53
CA THR A 29 -11.77 -21.40 -5.87
C THR A 29 -10.51 -21.38 -6.74
N GLN A 30 -10.55 -21.91 -7.97
CA GLN A 30 -9.42 -21.94 -8.89
C GLN A 30 -8.84 -20.55 -9.13
N TYR A 31 -9.67 -19.50 -9.17
CA TYR A 31 -9.20 -18.13 -9.41
C TYR A 31 -8.60 -17.44 -8.17
N GLU A 32 -8.77 -17.98 -6.95
CA GLU A 32 -8.13 -17.42 -5.73
C GLU A 32 -6.60 -17.49 -5.76
N SER A 33 -6.05 -18.35 -6.61
CA SER A 33 -4.62 -18.50 -6.86
C SER A 33 -4.05 -17.44 -7.81
N ILE A 34 -4.90 -16.71 -8.54
CA ILE A 34 -4.46 -15.74 -9.55
C ILE A 34 -3.74 -14.56 -8.89
N GLY A 35 -2.66 -14.11 -9.52
CA GLY A 35 -1.89 -12.94 -9.14
C GLY A 35 -1.18 -12.28 -10.33
N LEU A 36 -0.61 -11.10 -10.08
CA LEU A 36 0.30 -10.41 -11.02
C LEU A 36 1.76 -10.75 -10.74
N PHE A 37 2.11 -11.03 -9.48
CA PHE A 37 3.47 -11.38 -9.08
C PHE A 37 3.58 -12.89 -8.94
N ASP A 38 4.12 -13.55 -9.97
CA ASP A 38 4.47 -14.96 -9.92
C ASP A 38 5.74 -15.19 -9.07
N SER A 39 6.19 -16.44 -8.94
CA SER A 39 7.39 -16.78 -8.16
C SER A 39 8.70 -16.13 -8.66
N GLY A 40 8.76 -15.68 -9.92
CA GLY A 40 9.94 -15.04 -10.51
C GLY A 40 9.96 -13.51 -10.36
N HIS A 41 8.81 -12.90 -10.04
CA HIS A 41 8.71 -11.46 -9.86
C HIS A 41 9.42 -11.00 -8.57
N LYS A 42 10.25 -9.94 -8.66
CA LYS A 42 11.04 -9.43 -7.53
C LYS A 42 10.24 -9.03 -6.28
N ASN A 43 8.98 -8.64 -6.47
CA ASN A 43 8.06 -8.21 -5.41
C ASN A 43 7.08 -9.34 -4.99
N SER A 44 7.30 -10.57 -5.44
CA SER A 44 6.49 -11.72 -5.05
C SER A 44 6.80 -12.15 -3.62
N LEU A 45 5.76 -12.53 -2.88
CA LEU A 45 5.89 -13.18 -1.58
C LEU A 45 5.87 -14.72 -1.68
N GLY A 46 5.84 -15.25 -2.91
CA GLY A 46 5.82 -16.68 -3.21
C GLY A 46 4.42 -17.30 -3.17
N ALA A 47 4.28 -18.53 -3.69
CA ALA A 47 2.98 -19.21 -3.76
C ALA A 47 2.41 -19.57 -2.37
N GLY A 48 3.27 -19.66 -1.35
CA GLY A 48 2.91 -20.06 0.01
C GLY A 48 2.26 -18.98 0.87
N ILE A 49 1.80 -17.85 0.31
CA ILE A 49 1.22 -16.75 1.12
C ILE A 49 -0.03 -17.15 1.92
N TYR A 50 -0.71 -18.22 1.52
CA TYR A 50 -1.86 -18.78 2.21
C TYR A 50 -1.56 -20.03 3.04
N HIS A 51 -0.29 -20.42 3.13
CA HIS A 51 0.10 -21.62 3.84
C HIS A 51 -0.38 -21.56 5.29
N LYS A 52 -1.20 -22.55 5.70
CA LYS A 52 -1.80 -22.68 7.04
C LYS A 52 -2.74 -21.54 7.43
N SER A 53 -3.13 -20.68 6.49
CA SER A 53 -4.09 -19.62 6.76
C SER A 53 -5.51 -20.17 6.87
N SER A 54 -6.27 -19.67 7.84
CA SER A 54 -7.73 -19.91 7.93
C SER A 54 -8.46 -19.02 6.93
N ARG A 55 -9.41 -19.60 6.18
CA ARG A 55 -10.28 -18.83 5.28
C ARG A 55 -11.06 -17.78 6.06
N ALA A 56 -11.69 -18.16 7.17
CA ALA A 56 -12.45 -17.23 8.00
C ALA A 56 -11.62 -16.04 8.49
N ALA A 57 -10.37 -16.29 8.89
CA ALA A 57 -9.45 -15.24 9.31
C ALA A 57 -9.08 -14.31 8.15
N LEU A 58 -8.69 -14.86 6.99
CA LEU A 58 -8.32 -14.06 5.81
C LEU A 58 -9.49 -13.23 5.29
N THR A 59 -10.69 -13.82 5.18
CA THR A 59 -11.91 -13.11 4.76
C THR A 59 -12.14 -11.89 5.64
N LYS A 60 -12.17 -12.07 6.97
CA LYS A 60 -12.39 -10.97 7.92
C LYS A 60 -11.29 -9.90 7.85
N LEU A 61 -10.03 -10.30 7.72
CA LEU A 61 -8.91 -9.38 7.64
C LEU A 61 -8.91 -8.57 6.34
N LEU A 62 -9.23 -9.19 5.21
CA LEU A 62 -9.36 -8.51 3.92
C LEU A 62 -10.51 -7.50 3.92
N GLU A 63 -11.68 -7.87 4.46
CA GLU A 63 -12.83 -6.95 4.62
C GLU A 63 -12.50 -5.73 5.50
N GLN A 64 -11.56 -5.86 6.43
CA GLN A 64 -11.18 -4.82 7.38
C GLN A 64 -9.85 -4.15 7.05
N THR A 65 -9.26 -4.46 5.89
CA THR A 65 -7.94 -3.98 5.52
C THR A 65 -7.97 -2.46 5.32
N LYS A 66 -7.18 -1.74 6.13
CA LYS A 66 -7.02 -0.28 6.05
C LYS A 66 -5.65 0.10 5.54
N SER A 67 -5.52 1.32 5.01
CA SER A 67 -4.22 1.90 4.69
C SER A 67 -3.38 2.07 5.96
N SER A 68 -2.10 1.74 5.83
CA SER A 68 -1.11 1.92 6.88
C SER A 68 -0.29 3.18 6.62
N GLN A 69 -0.03 3.95 7.68
CA GLN A 69 0.96 5.03 7.65
C GLN A 69 2.41 4.52 7.65
N TRP A 70 2.60 3.20 7.79
CA TRP A 70 3.90 2.55 7.72
C TRP A 70 4.18 2.14 6.29
N ILE A 71 5.00 2.95 5.61
CA ILE A 71 5.26 2.92 4.16
C ILE A 71 5.59 1.51 3.68
N VAL A 72 6.49 0.84 4.41
CA VAL A 72 7.03 -0.46 4.00
C VAL A 72 5.97 -1.54 4.17
N LEU A 73 5.14 -1.43 5.22
CA LEU A 73 4.06 -2.37 5.48
C LEU A 73 2.92 -2.21 4.47
N GLU A 74 2.54 -0.97 4.16
CA GLU A 74 1.56 -0.66 3.11
C GLU A 74 1.98 -1.27 1.77
N ARG A 75 3.24 -1.09 1.38
CA ARG A 75 3.78 -1.66 0.15
C ARG A 75 3.81 -3.19 0.17
N GLU A 76 4.17 -3.79 1.31
CA GLU A 76 4.16 -5.26 1.44
C GLU A 76 2.75 -5.86 1.41
N ILE A 77 1.75 -5.14 1.90
CA ILE A 77 0.35 -5.55 1.75
C ILE A 77 -0.06 -5.50 0.27
N ASN A 78 0.33 -4.44 -0.46
CA ASN A 78 0.08 -4.39 -1.91
C ASN A 78 0.77 -5.58 -2.61
N HIS A 79 2.00 -5.92 -2.23
CA HIS A 79 2.69 -7.10 -2.75
C HIS A 79 1.94 -8.41 -2.44
N PHE A 80 1.46 -8.59 -1.21
CA PHE A 80 0.63 -9.73 -0.82
C PHE A 80 -0.63 -9.82 -1.68
N LEU A 81 -1.38 -8.71 -1.81
CA LEU A 81 -2.62 -8.67 -2.58
C LEU A 81 -2.42 -8.94 -4.07
N LEU A 82 -1.21 -8.70 -4.60
CA LEU A 82 -0.85 -8.92 -6.01
C LEU A 82 -0.11 -10.24 -6.26
N THR A 83 0.32 -10.96 -5.22
CA THR A 83 1.08 -12.20 -5.35
C THR A 83 0.17 -13.36 -5.82
N ALA A 84 0.67 -14.16 -6.75
CA ALA A 84 0.02 -15.42 -7.13
C ALA A 84 0.26 -16.45 -6.03
N ALA A 85 -0.80 -17.17 -5.67
CA ALA A 85 -0.82 -18.01 -4.47
C ALA A 85 -1.27 -19.43 -4.79
N ASP A 86 -1.03 -20.37 -3.88
CA ASP A 86 -1.67 -21.68 -3.90
C ASP A 86 -2.89 -21.67 -2.98
N ALA A 87 -4.08 -21.50 -3.56
CA ALA A 87 -5.33 -21.52 -2.79
C ALA A 87 -5.65 -22.89 -2.19
N SER A 88 -5.05 -23.98 -2.69
CA SER A 88 -5.25 -25.31 -2.10
C SER A 88 -4.60 -25.45 -0.71
N ALA A 89 -3.65 -24.55 -0.38
CA ALA A 89 -2.98 -24.50 0.91
C ALA A 89 -3.82 -23.82 2.02
N ILE A 90 -4.99 -23.25 1.68
CA ILE A 90 -5.90 -22.60 2.63
C ILE A 90 -6.65 -23.66 3.45
N ASN A 91 -6.75 -23.45 4.76
CA ASN A 91 -7.69 -24.19 5.60
C ASN A 91 -9.11 -23.64 5.39
N ASN A 92 -9.94 -24.38 4.65
CA ASN A 92 -11.34 -24.03 4.34
C ASN A 92 -12.26 -24.33 5.54
N ASP A 93 -12.09 -23.58 6.62
CA ASP A 93 -12.84 -23.69 7.87
C ASP A 93 -14.27 -23.13 7.80
N ILE A 94 -14.60 -22.43 6.71
CA ILE A 94 -15.94 -21.96 6.36
C ILE A 94 -16.23 -22.21 4.88
N ASN A 95 -17.51 -22.30 4.52
CA ASN A 95 -17.94 -22.31 3.12
C ASN A 95 -17.71 -20.92 2.50
N VAL A 96 -17.45 -20.89 1.20
CA VAL A 96 -17.32 -19.63 0.45
C VAL A 96 -18.72 -19.02 0.29
N GLU A 97 -18.88 -17.76 0.68
CA GLU A 97 -20.12 -17.02 0.39
C GLU A 97 -20.00 -16.31 -0.96
N THR A 98 -21.10 -16.21 -1.70
CA THR A 98 -21.12 -15.48 -2.99
C THR A 98 -20.59 -14.06 -2.80
N GLY A 99 -19.56 -13.71 -3.57
CA GLY A 99 -18.88 -12.42 -3.50
C GLY A 99 -17.98 -12.17 -2.29
N LYS A 100 -17.75 -13.20 -1.46
CA LYS A 100 -16.76 -13.17 -0.36
C LYS A 100 -15.66 -14.22 -0.54
N ASP A 101 -15.48 -14.71 -1.76
CA ASP A 101 -14.24 -15.42 -2.10
C ASP A 101 -13.03 -14.48 -1.92
N LEU A 102 -11.87 -15.06 -1.65
CA LEU A 102 -10.67 -14.29 -1.31
C LEU A 102 -10.19 -13.43 -2.49
N PHE A 103 -10.45 -13.84 -3.73
CA PHE A 103 -10.06 -13.08 -4.90
C PHE A 103 -10.87 -11.80 -5.04
N THR A 104 -12.20 -11.88 -4.92
CA THR A 104 -13.10 -10.72 -4.91
C THR A 104 -12.71 -9.76 -3.78
N LEU A 105 -12.44 -10.28 -2.57
CA LEU A 105 -12.00 -9.46 -1.44
C LEU A 105 -10.63 -8.80 -1.70
N ARG A 106 -9.70 -9.48 -2.37
CA ARG A 106 -8.43 -8.89 -2.81
C ARG A 106 -8.63 -7.76 -3.80
N LEU A 107 -9.49 -7.94 -4.80
CA LEU A 107 -9.78 -6.87 -5.77
C LEU A 107 -10.40 -5.65 -5.08
N ASN A 108 -11.35 -5.85 -4.17
CA ASN A 108 -11.94 -4.78 -3.38
C ASN A 108 -10.88 -4.04 -2.55
N ALA A 109 -10.01 -4.78 -1.85
CA ALA A 109 -8.92 -4.19 -1.08
C ALA A 109 -7.96 -3.38 -1.96
N LEU A 110 -7.64 -3.85 -3.17
CA LEU A 110 -6.80 -3.12 -4.12
C LEU A 110 -7.49 -1.86 -4.67
N LEU A 111 -8.80 -1.89 -4.94
CA LEU A 111 -9.59 -0.73 -5.36
C LEU A 111 -9.62 0.36 -4.29
N GLU A 112 -9.86 -0.01 -3.03
CA GLU A 112 -9.84 0.93 -1.88
C GLU A 112 -8.46 1.56 -1.66
N ARG A 113 -7.40 0.90 -2.16
CA ARG A 113 -6.02 1.40 -2.15
C ARG A 113 -5.64 2.17 -3.42
N GLY A 114 -6.57 2.33 -4.37
CA GLY A 114 -6.32 3.04 -5.62
C GLY A 114 -5.48 2.29 -6.66
N LEU A 115 -5.25 0.98 -6.50
CA LEU A 115 -4.53 0.13 -7.47
C LEU A 115 -5.44 -0.31 -8.64
N ASN A 116 -6.14 0.66 -9.24
CA ASN A 116 -7.18 0.40 -10.26
C ASN A 116 -6.64 -0.36 -11.47
N LYS A 117 -5.43 -0.03 -11.94
CA LYS A 117 -4.80 -0.71 -13.06
C LYS A 117 -4.52 -2.18 -12.74
N GLN A 118 -4.01 -2.46 -11.55
CA GLN A 118 -3.69 -3.82 -11.15
C GLN A 118 -4.96 -4.67 -10.96
N VAL A 119 -6.04 -4.07 -10.47
CA VAL A 119 -7.36 -4.73 -10.40
C VAL A 119 -7.85 -5.10 -11.79
N PHE A 120 -7.74 -4.19 -12.76
CA PHE A 120 -8.08 -4.47 -14.15
C PHE A 120 -7.21 -5.58 -14.75
N ASP A 121 -5.88 -5.49 -14.55
CA ASP A 121 -4.92 -6.48 -15.03
C ASP A 121 -5.13 -7.87 -14.38
N LEU A 122 -5.67 -7.94 -13.15
CA LEU A 122 -6.07 -9.19 -12.48
C LEU A 122 -7.40 -9.73 -13.02
N PHE A 123 -8.39 -8.86 -13.17
CA PHE A 123 -9.73 -9.25 -13.63
C PHE A 123 -9.70 -9.87 -15.03
N THR A 124 -8.88 -9.33 -15.92
CA THR A 124 -8.70 -9.84 -17.30
C THR A 124 -8.06 -11.23 -17.38
N LYS A 125 -7.59 -11.80 -16.26
CA LYS A 125 -7.07 -13.18 -16.21
C LYS A 125 -8.13 -14.22 -15.85
N ILE A 126 -9.35 -13.80 -15.51
CA ILE A 126 -10.41 -14.70 -15.05
C ILE A 126 -11.20 -15.24 -16.25
N PRO A 127 -11.54 -16.54 -16.30
CA PRO A 127 -12.45 -17.09 -17.30
C PRO A 127 -13.87 -16.50 -17.16
N GLU A 128 -14.45 -16.02 -18.26
CA GLU A 128 -15.77 -15.36 -18.28
C GLU A 128 -16.88 -16.18 -17.60
N GLU A 129 -16.87 -17.52 -17.77
CA GLU A 129 -17.88 -18.47 -17.28
C GLU A 129 -18.01 -18.50 -15.75
N THR A 130 -17.00 -18.01 -15.02
CA THR A 130 -16.90 -18.08 -13.55
C THR A 130 -17.27 -16.75 -12.86
N THR A 131 -17.69 -15.75 -13.64
CA THR A 131 -17.78 -14.37 -13.14
C THR A 131 -19.03 -14.13 -12.28
N GLN A 132 -18.84 -14.05 -10.96
CA GLN A 132 -19.88 -13.62 -10.03
C GLN A 132 -20.12 -12.10 -10.11
N GLU A 133 -21.29 -11.63 -9.67
CA GLU A 133 -21.69 -10.21 -9.80
C GLU A 133 -20.72 -9.23 -9.13
N SER A 134 -20.27 -9.51 -7.91
CA SER A 134 -19.32 -8.67 -7.17
C SER A 134 -17.93 -8.61 -7.82
N LEU A 135 -17.52 -9.71 -8.44
CA LEU A 135 -16.27 -9.84 -9.16
C LEU A 135 -16.33 -9.02 -10.46
N ALA A 136 -17.40 -9.23 -11.24
CA ALA A 136 -17.72 -8.45 -12.43
C ALA A 136 -17.80 -6.95 -12.12
N TYR A 137 -18.48 -6.57 -11.03
CA TYR A 137 -18.61 -5.19 -10.59
C TYR A 137 -17.23 -4.55 -10.38
N SER A 138 -16.34 -5.22 -9.66
CA SER A 138 -14.98 -4.73 -9.37
C SER A 138 -14.15 -4.61 -10.64
N GLY A 139 -14.24 -5.61 -11.52
CA GLY A 139 -13.57 -5.63 -12.82
C GLY A 139 -13.99 -4.46 -13.71
N VAL A 140 -15.29 -4.33 -13.99
CA VAL A 140 -15.84 -3.28 -14.85
C VAL A 140 -15.62 -1.88 -14.26
N LEU A 141 -15.73 -1.74 -12.93
CA LEU A 141 -15.42 -0.48 -12.26
C LEU A 141 -13.94 -0.10 -12.44
N SER A 142 -13.03 -1.05 -12.30
CA SER A 142 -11.59 -0.83 -12.50
C SER A 142 -11.24 -0.43 -13.93
N MET A 143 -11.94 -0.99 -14.94
CA MET A 143 -11.80 -0.59 -16.34
C MET A 143 -12.12 0.89 -16.55
N LEU A 144 -13.27 1.35 -16.05
CA LEU A 144 -13.68 2.75 -16.13
C LEU A 144 -12.67 3.66 -15.40
N LEU A 145 -12.25 3.28 -14.20
CA LEU A 145 -11.24 4.01 -13.43
C LEU A 145 -9.86 4.04 -14.10
N ASN A 146 -9.58 3.10 -15.00
CA ASN A 146 -8.38 3.05 -15.83
C ASN A 146 -8.60 3.60 -17.26
N LYS A 147 -9.70 4.33 -17.50
CA LYS A 147 -10.08 4.92 -18.80
C LYS A 147 -10.37 3.93 -19.93
N GLU A 148 -10.60 2.68 -19.62
CA GLU A 148 -10.98 1.64 -20.58
C GLU A 148 -12.50 1.60 -20.81
N LYS A 149 -13.10 2.76 -21.13
CA LYS A 149 -14.56 2.90 -21.27
C LYS A 149 -15.17 1.93 -22.28
N ALA A 150 -14.51 1.77 -23.43
CA ALA A 150 -15.00 0.91 -24.50
C ALA A 150 -15.10 -0.55 -24.04
N LEU A 151 -14.08 -1.04 -23.34
CA LEU A 151 -14.06 -2.39 -22.78
C LEU A 151 -15.10 -2.55 -21.67
N ALA A 152 -15.20 -1.59 -20.74
CA ALA A 152 -16.22 -1.60 -19.70
C ALA A 152 -17.65 -1.69 -20.28
N CYS A 153 -17.92 -0.96 -21.37
CA CYS A 153 -19.21 -1.01 -22.04
C CYS A 153 -19.46 -2.33 -22.77
N LEU A 154 -18.43 -2.93 -23.36
CA LEU A 154 -18.51 -4.26 -23.97
C LEU A 154 -18.86 -5.31 -22.91
N ASP A 155 -18.10 -5.35 -21.82
CA ASP A 155 -18.31 -6.30 -20.72
C ASP A 155 -19.69 -6.12 -20.08
N THR A 156 -20.13 -4.86 -19.92
CA THR A 156 -21.49 -4.57 -19.42
C THR A 156 -22.56 -5.21 -20.31
N LYS A 157 -22.43 -5.10 -21.64
CA LYS A 157 -23.39 -5.73 -22.57
C LYS A 157 -23.37 -7.25 -22.48
N THR A 158 -22.19 -7.84 -22.30
CA THR A 158 -22.01 -9.30 -22.13
C THR A 158 -22.61 -9.79 -20.81
N LEU A 159 -22.44 -9.04 -19.73
CA LEU A 159 -22.81 -9.44 -18.37
C LEU A 159 -24.26 -9.06 -17.99
N LEU A 160 -24.85 -8.05 -18.62
CA LEU A 160 -26.20 -7.57 -18.33
C LEU A 160 -27.26 -8.68 -18.33
N PRO A 161 -27.29 -9.66 -19.27
CA PRO A 161 -28.28 -10.74 -19.24
C PRO A 161 -28.26 -11.54 -17.92
N HIS A 162 -27.09 -11.68 -17.30
CA HIS A 162 -26.90 -12.39 -16.03
C HIS A 162 -27.27 -11.54 -14.81
N PHE A 163 -27.13 -10.22 -14.91
CA PHE A 163 -27.33 -9.27 -13.80
C PHE A 163 -28.43 -8.23 -14.08
N LYS A 164 -29.39 -8.57 -14.93
CA LYS A 164 -30.43 -7.65 -15.42
C LYS A 164 -31.26 -6.97 -14.33
N ASP A 165 -31.38 -7.60 -13.15
CA ASP A 165 -32.18 -7.09 -12.03
C ASP A 165 -31.38 -6.17 -11.09
N LYS A 166 -30.11 -5.89 -11.42
CA LYS A 166 -29.21 -5.09 -10.59
C LYS A 166 -29.10 -3.65 -11.14
N PRO A 167 -29.37 -2.62 -10.31
CA PRO A 167 -29.36 -1.22 -10.76
C PRO A 167 -28.04 -0.77 -11.40
N PHE A 168 -26.89 -1.19 -10.85
CA PHE A 168 -25.58 -0.83 -11.38
C PHE A 168 -25.44 -1.18 -12.87
N TRP A 169 -25.83 -2.40 -13.25
CA TRP A 169 -25.69 -2.91 -14.61
C TRP A 169 -26.67 -2.23 -15.57
N GLN A 170 -27.91 -2.00 -15.13
CA GLN A 170 -28.90 -1.25 -15.91
C GLN A 170 -28.45 0.20 -16.18
N GLU A 171 -27.91 0.87 -15.16
CA GLU A 171 -27.44 2.26 -15.25
C GLU A 171 -26.20 2.38 -16.13
N LEU A 172 -25.23 1.48 -15.98
CA LEU A 172 -24.03 1.47 -16.80
C LEU A 172 -24.37 1.14 -18.26
N ASP A 173 -25.29 0.20 -18.50
CA ASP A 173 -25.77 -0.11 -19.85
C ASP A 173 -26.45 1.09 -20.52
N ALA A 174 -27.32 1.78 -19.78
CA ALA A 174 -27.98 2.99 -20.23
C ALA A 174 -26.97 4.09 -20.54
N TYR A 175 -25.98 4.30 -19.66
CA TYR A 175 -24.88 5.25 -19.90
C TYR A 175 -24.06 4.89 -21.14
N CYS A 176 -23.69 3.62 -21.32
CA CYS A 176 -22.93 3.16 -22.47
C CYS A 176 -23.71 3.38 -23.78
N THR A 177 -24.99 3.03 -23.79
CA THR A 177 -25.89 3.23 -24.94
C THR A 177 -26.01 4.72 -25.30
N LEU A 178 -26.27 5.58 -24.31
CA LEU A 178 -26.42 7.03 -24.51
C LEU A 178 -25.11 7.73 -24.88
N SER A 179 -23.97 7.28 -24.34
CA SER A 179 -22.67 7.91 -24.59
C SER A 179 -22.04 7.52 -25.93
N LEU A 180 -22.45 6.38 -26.51
CA LEU A 180 -21.93 5.86 -27.78
C LEU A 180 -22.89 6.09 -28.96
N SER A 181 -24.18 6.32 -28.72
CA SER A 181 -25.19 6.53 -29.75
C SER A 181 -25.47 8.01 -30.04
N THR A 182 -25.78 8.32 -31.29
CA THR A 182 -26.37 9.62 -31.70
C THR A 182 -27.89 9.58 -31.85
N GLN A 183 -28.50 8.40 -31.79
CA GLN A 183 -29.95 8.20 -31.86
C GLN A 183 -30.61 8.42 -30.49
N PRO A 184 -31.86 8.89 -30.46
CA PRO A 184 -32.63 9.03 -29.22
C PRO A 184 -32.95 7.65 -28.62
N HIS A 185 -32.70 7.51 -27.31
CA HIS A 185 -32.89 6.29 -26.54
C HIS A 185 -33.69 6.60 -25.27
N GLU A 186 -35.02 6.70 -25.42
CA GLU A 186 -35.91 7.17 -24.35
C GLU A 186 -35.93 6.27 -23.11
N ALA A 187 -35.80 4.96 -23.30
CA ALA A 187 -35.82 3.99 -22.19
C ALA A 187 -34.58 4.16 -21.31
N GLU A 188 -33.41 4.21 -21.92
CA GLU A 188 -32.12 4.42 -21.27
C GLU A 188 -32.06 5.81 -20.62
N GLN A 189 -32.60 6.84 -21.29
CA GLN A 189 -32.71 8.18 -20.73
C GLN A 189 -33.58 8.19 -19.46
N LYS A 190 -34.71 7.46 -19.46
CA LYS A 190 -35.56 7.29 -18.26
C LYS A 190 -34.83 6.56 -17.14
N THR A 191 -34.07 5.50 -17.45
CA THR A 191 -33.24 4.78 -16.47
C THR A 191 -32.28 5.73 -15.76
N ILE A 192 -31.54 6.55 -16.51
CA ILE A 192 -30.60 7.52 -15.92
C ILE A 192 -31.33 8.62 -15.14
N THR A 193 -32.45 9.13 -15.65
CA THR A 193 -33.25 10.14 -14.93
C THR A 193 -33.76 9.60 -13.59
N ASN A 194 -34.22 8.35 -13.54
CA ASN A 194 -34.76 7.72 -12.35
C ASN A 194 -33.70 7.29 -11.33
N SER A 195 -32.44 7.10 -11.75
CA SER A 195 -31.33 6.70 -10.87
C SER A 195 -30.91 7.77 -9.84
N ASN A 196 -31.40 9.01 -9.97
CA ASN A 196 -30.98 10.18 -9.18
C ASN A 196 -29.46 10.50 -9.25
N LYS A 197 -28.75 9.97 -10.27
CA LYS A 197 -27.31 10.23 -10.49
C LYS A 197 -27.07 11.47 -11.34
N ASN A 198 -27.11 12.62 -10.69
CA ASN A 198 -26.99 13.95 -11.33
C ASN A 198 -25.70 14.10 -12.16
N ILE A 199 -24.60 13.45 -11.76
CA ILE A 199 -23.34 13.52 -12.49
C ILE A 199 -23.45 12.83 -13.85
N ILE A 200 -24.02 11.63 -13.90
CA ILE A 200 -24.18 10.87 -15.16
C ILE A 200 -25.10 11.65 -16.11
N GLN A 201 -26.21 12.19 -15.60
CA GLN A 201 -27.12 13.04 -16.37
C GLN A 201 -26.40 14.26 -16.97
N SER A 202 -25.56 14.92 -16.18
CA SER A 202 -24.80 16.10 -16.62
C SER A 202 -23.77 15.76 -17.71
N ILE A 203 -23.10 14.62 -17.58
CA ILE A 203 -22.11 14.13 -18.56
C ILE A 203 -22.75 13.82 -19.91
N ILE A 204 -23.91 13.18 -19.90
CA ILE A 204 -24.69 12.83 -21.11
C ILE A 204 -25.25 14.10 -21.75
N SER A 205 -25.84 14.99 -20.96
CA SER A 205 -26.51 16.20 -21.47
C SER A 205 -25.55 17.24 -22.02
N SER A 206 -24.30 17.27 -21.53
CA SER A 206 -23.32 18.27 -21.96
C SER A 206 -21.93 17.69 -22.08
N LYS A 207 -21.38 17.67 -23.29
CA LYS A 207 -19.95 17.33 -23.55
C LYS A 207 -18.96 18.26 -22.85
N LYS A 208 -19.40 19.46 -22.44
CA LYS A 208 -18.57 20.48 -21.77
C LYS A 208 -18.59 20.36 -20.25
N PHE A 209 -19.47 19.53 -19.68
CA PHE A 209 -19.55 19.37 -18.24
C PHE A 209 -18.21 18.90 -17.67
N LYS A 210 -17.77 19.57 -16.60
CA LYS A 210 -16.59 19.25 -15.81
C LYS A 210 -16.99 19.23 -14.34
N PHE A 211 -16.49 18.24 -13.61
CA PHE A 211 -16.64 18.14 -12.18
C PHE A 211 -15.42 18.78 -11.51
N GLU A 212 -15.66 19.79 -10.69
CA GLU A 212 -14.62 20.41 -9.88
C GLU A 212 -14.30 19.51 -8.69
N TYR A 213 -13.06 19.01 -8.63
CA TYR A 213 -12.65 18.11 -7.57
C TYR A 213 -12.53 18.84 -6.24
N GLU A 214 -13.29 18.34 -5.27
CA GLU A 214 -13.10 18.58 -3.84
C GLU A 214 -13.15 17.21 -3.14
N PRO A 215 -12.24 16.90 -2.18
CA PRO A 215 -12.14 15.56 -1.61
C PRO A 215 -13.46 15.04 -1.05
N THR A 216 -14.22 15.86 -0.31
CA THR A 216 -15.49 15.49 0.30
C THR A 216 -16.60 15.31 -0.74
N ALA A 217 -16.67 16.22 -1.73
CA ALA A 217 -17.65 16.13 -2.81
C ALA A 217 -17.42 14.90 -3.69
N PHE A 218 -16.16 14.59 -4.02
CA PHE A 218 -15.81 13.42 -4.82
C PHE A 218 -16.05 12.11 -4.05
N ALA A 219 -15.75 12.06 -2.75
CA ALA A 219 -16.04 10.92 -1.90
C ALA A 219 -17.54 10.63 -1.77
N ALA A 220 -18.38 11.68 -1.79
CA ALA A 220 -19.84 11.56 -1.69
C ALA A 220 -20.50 10.99 -2.97
N LEU A 221 -19.80 10.97 -4.11
CA LEU A 221 -20.31 10.39 -5.35
C LEU A 221 -20.47 8.87 -5.22
N SER A 222 -21.35 8.28 -6.03
CA SER A 222 -21.37 6.82 -6.17
C SER A 222 -20.07 6.32 -6.85
N PRO A 223 -19.66 5.05 -6.62
CA PRO A 223 -18.50 4.48 -7.31
C PRO A 223 -18.58 4.60 -8.84
N LEU A 224 -19.77 4.35 -9.41
CA LEU A 224 -20.02 4.47 -10.85
C LEU A 224 -19.83 5.91 -11.35
N GLU A 225 -20.30 6.93 -10.61
CA GLU A 225 -20.11 8.34 -10.99
C GLU A 225 -18.64 8.74 -11.00
N ARG A 226 -17.87 8.32 -9.98
CA ARG A 226 -16.41 8.55 -9.95
C ARG A 226 -15.71 7.89 -11.14
N ALA A 227 -16.08 6.65 -11.44
CA ALA A 227 -15.48 5.89 -12.52
C ALA A 227 -15.80 6.49 -13.90
N ILE A 228 -17.05 6.88 -14.13
CA ILE A 228 -17.46 7.56 -15.38
C ILE A 228 -16.75 8.91 -15.53
N LEU A 229 -16.68 9.73 -14.48
CA LEU A 229 -15.94 11.01 -14.51
C LEU A 229 -14.47 10.82 -14.89
N THR A 230 -13.86 9.74 -14.38
CA THR A 230 -12.48 9.37 -14.67
C THR A 230 -12.32 8.98 -16.14
N ALA A 231 -13.14 8.03 -16.59
CA ALA A 231 -13.17 7.52 -17.96
C ALA A 231 -13.38 8.64 -19.00
N GLU A 232 -14.26 9.58 -18.69
CA GLU A 232 -14.60 10.71 -19.55
C GLU A 232 -13.58 11.87 -19.50
N ASN A 233 -12.56 11.79 -18.64
CA ASN A 233 -11.58 12.85 -18.47
C ASN A 233 -12.21 14.20 -18.04
N ARG A 234 -13.15 14.15 -17.08
CA ARG A 234 -14.00 15.29 -16.69
C ARG A 234 -13.75 15.81 -15.29
N ILE A 235 -12.70 15.37 -14.60
CA ILE A 235 -12.37 15.85 -13.25
C ILE A 235 -11.35 16.99 -13.37
N THR A 236 -11.74 18.21 -13.00
CA THR A 236 -10.84 19.39 -12.99
C THR A 236 -10.34 19.66 -11.58
N LEU A 237 -9.06 19.99 -11.45
CA LEU A 237 -8.43 20.35 -10.18
C LEU A 237 -7.98 21.82 -10.25
N LYS A 238 -8.48 22.66 -9.35
CA LYS A 238 -7.99 24.06 -9.24
C LYS A 238 -6.70 24.16 -8.43
N ASN A 239 -6.57 23.33 -7.40
CA ASN A 239 -5.42 23.30 -6.49
C ASN A 239 -4.84 21.88 -6.39
N ALA A 240 -3.55 21.79 -6.10
CA ALA A 240 -2.95 20.53 -5.67
C ALA A 240 -3.22 20.33 -4.17
N TYR A 241 -3.82 19.21 -3.79
CA TYR A 241 -4.14 18.90 -2.39
C TYR A 241 -3.03 18.03 -1.80
N LYS A 242 -2.44 18.48 -0.68
CA LYS A 242 -1.35 17.78 0.01
C LYS A 242 -1.78 16.43 0.60
N ASP A 243 -3.07 16.31 0.94
CA ASP A 243 -3.65 15.16 1.63
C ASP A 243 -4.81 14.57 0.80
N THR A 244 -4.52 14.17 -0.44
CA THR A 244 -5.53 13.55 -1.31
C THR A 244 -5.80 12.12 -0.80
N PRO A 245 -7.08 11.72 -0.58
CA PRO A 245 -7.40 10.34 -0.21
C PRO A 245 -6.82 9.33 -1.21
N VAL A 246 -6.29 8.22 -0.71
CA VAL A 246 -5.52 7.24 -1.50
C VAL A 246 -6.28 6.72 -2.71
N GLN A 247 -7.57 6.42 -2.54
CA GLN A 247 -8.45 5.94 -3.61
C GLN A 247 -8.77 7.00 -4.68
N HIS A 248 -8.49 8.28 -4.43
CA HIS A 248 -8.68 9.36 -5.40
C HIS A 248 -7.43 9.59 -6.27
N LEU A 249 -6.25 9.14 -5.84
CA LEU A 249 -4.98 9.46 -6.50
C LEU A 249 -4.93 8.96 -7.95
N ALA A 250 -5.24 7.68 -8.18
CA ALA A 250 -5.23 7.11 -9.52
C ALA A 250 -6.25 7.79 -10.47
N PRO A 251 -7.54 7.97 -10.10
CA PRO A 251 -8.50 8.72 -10.90
C PRO A 251 -8.05 10.12 -11.33
N LEU A 252 -7.41 10.86 -10.42
CA LEU A 252 -6.92 12.21 -10.69
C LEU A 252 -5.68 12.20 -11.59
N LEU A 253 -4.75 11.26 -11.38
CA LEU A 253 -3.56 11.10 -12.23
C LEU A 253 -3.90 10.73 -13.68
N GLN A 254 -5.02 10.02 -13.88
CA GLN A 254 -5.52 9.69 -15.21
C GLN A 254 -5.96 10.94 -15.99
N GLN A 255 -6.28 12.06 -15.35
CA GLN A 255 -6.75 13.25 -16.06
C GLN A 255 -5.64 13.83 -16.96
N SER A 256 -5.92 14.01 -18.26
CA SER A 256 -4.90 14.47 -19.22
C SER A 256 -4.64 15.97 -19.17
N HIS A 257 -5.54 16.72 -18.53
CA HIS A 257 -5.53 18.18 -18.52
C HIS A 257 -5.00 18.78 -17.20
N ILE A 258 -4.60 17.95 -16.23
CA ILE A 258 -3.91 18.45 -15.04
C ILE A 258 -2.55 19.01 -15.42
N ASN A 259 -2.19 20.13 -14.80
CA ASN A 259 -0.87 20.73 -15.00
C ASN A 259 0.23 19.83 -14.41
N GLU A 260 1.47 20.08 -14.83
CA GLU A 260 2.63 19.26 -14.46
C GLU A 260 2.95 19.32 -12.95
N GLU A 261 2.75 20.46 -12.30
CA GLU A 261 2.97 20.61 -10.86
C GLU A 261 2.02 19.72 -10.05
N THR A 262 0.71 19.79 -10.36
CA THR A 262 -0.29 18.91 -9.77
C THR A 262 0.01 17.45 -10.08
N ARG A 263 0.43 17.12 -11.31
CA ARG A 263 0.81 15.75 -11.69
C ARG A 263 1.97 15.22 -10.85
N ILE A 264 3.00 16.03 -10.61
CA ILE A 264 4.13 15.67 -9.74
C ILE A 264 3.64 15.42 -8.31
N LEU A 265 2.85 16.33 -7.74
CA LEU A 265 2.41 16.23 -6.35
C LEU A 265 1.51 15.01 -6.11
N LEU A 266 0.60 14.71 -7.04
CA LEU A 266 -0.20 13.48 -7.00
C LEU A 266 0.66 12.23 -7.18
N THR A 267 1.67 12.27 -8.05
CA THR A 267 2.60 11.14 -8.25
C THR A 267 3.42 10.87 -6.98
N MET A 268 3.89 11.92 -6.31
CA MET A 268 4.57 11.81 -5.01
C MET A 268 3.69 11.12 -3.96
N GLN A 269 2.43 11.52 -3.84
CA GLN A 269 1.49 10.88 -2.91
C GLN A 269 1.21 9.42 -3.30
N ALA A 270 1.03 9.13 -4.59
CA ALA A 270 0.82 7.78 -5.08
C ALA A 270 2.01 6.85 -4.80
N ILE A 271 3.25 7.35 -4.93
CA ILE A 271 4.45 6.62 -4.49
C ILE A 271 4.46 6.45 -2.97
N GLY A 272 4.04 7.48 -2.23
CA GLY A 272 3.92 7.46 -0.78
C GLY A 272 3.04 6.31 -0.26
N HIS A 273 2.02 5.93 -1.03
CA HIS A 273 1.09 4.83 -0.74
C HIS A 273 1.42 3.53 -1.49
N GLY A 274 2.54 3.45 -2.21
CA GLY A 274 2.92 2.26 -2.96
C GLY A 274 1.98 1.91 -4.13
N ILE A 275 1.26 2.89 -4.68
CA ILE A 275 0.45 2.76 -5.90
C ILE A 275 1.35 2.84 -7.14
N LEU A 276 2.34 3.72 -7.10
CA LEU A 276 3.32 3.94 -8.16
C LEU A 276 4.75 3.71 -7.65
N GLU A 277 5.64 3.39 -8.58
CA GLU A 277 7.06 3.21 -8.31
C GLU A 277 7.85 4.52 -8.46
N THR A 278 9.02 4.59 -7.82
CA THR A 278 9.85 5.81 -7.75
C THR A 278 10.41 6.29 -9.11
N ASP A 279 10.49 5.40 -10.09
CA ASP A 279 10.95 5.67 -11.45
C ASP A 279 9.97 6.53 -12.25
N VAL A 280 8.67 6.44 -11.96
CA VAL A 280 7.63 7.27 -12.58
C VAL A 280 7.89 8.75 -12.29
N LEU A 281 8.16 9.11 -11.03
CA LEU A 281 8.48 10.48 -10.64
C LEU A 281 9.80 10.97 -11.24
N THR A 282 10.79 10.08 -11.31
CA THR A 282 12.08 10.38 -11.96
C THR A 282 11.88 10.72 -13.44
N SER A 283 11.04 9.95 -14.15
CA SER A 283 10.72 10.15 -15.56
C SER A 283 9.97 11.48 -15.81
N LEU A 284 9.09 11.89 -14.89
CA LEU A 284 8.44 13.20 -14.95
C LEU A 284 9.46 14.34 -14.83
N TYR A 285 10.40 14.24 -13.89
CA TYR A 285 11.45 15.26 -13.71
C TYR A 285 12.34 15.37 -14.95
N GLU A 286 12.70 14.23 -15.55
CA GLU A 286 13.49 14.20 -16.78
C GLU A 286 12.74 14.81 -17.97
N THR A 287 11.44 14.59 -18.07
CA THR A 287 10.60 15.17 -19.13
C THR A 287 10.49 16.68 -18.97
N LEU A 288 10.34 17.18 -17.74
CA LEU A 288 10.32 18.62 -17.46
C LEU A 288 11.64 19.30 -17.77
N ASN A 289 12.77 18.66 -17.46
CA ASN A 289 14.09 19.20 -17.75
C ASN A 289 14.45 19.27 -19.25
N LYS A 290 13.66 18.62 -20.11
CA LYS A 290 13.78 18.75 -21.57
C LYS A 290 12.98 19.94 -22.11
N LYS A 291 11.99 20.43 -21.36
CA LYS A 291 11.20 21.61 -21.72
C LYS A 291 12.00 22.84 -21.28
N ASP A 292 12.39 23.69 -22.23
CA ASP A 292 13.21 24.89 -22.01
C ASP A 292 12.39 26.04 -21.40
N THR A 293 11.72 25.75 -20.29
CA THR A 293 10.77 26.63 -19.62
C THR A 293 11.29 27.01 -18.24
N THR A 294 11.13 28.28 -17.85
CA THR A 294 11.48 28.74 -16.51
C THR A 294 10.54 28.09 -15.49
N LEU A 295 11.05 27.09 -14.77
CA LEU A 295 10.28 26.35 -13.79
C LEU A 295 10.29 27.08 -12.44
N LYS A 296 9.10 27.28 -11.85
CA LYS A 296 8.92 27.77 -10.47
C LYS A 296 8.40 26.64 -9.59
N GLY A 297 8.59 26.77 -8.28
CA GLY A 297 7.99 25.85 -7.31
C GLY A 297 8.55 24.43 -7.40
N ILE A 298 7.68 23.41 -7.49
CA ILE A 298 8.12 22.01 -7.62
C ILE A 298 8.97 21.77 -8.89
N GLY A 299 8.75 22.55 -9.95
CA GLY A 299 9.56 22.46 -11.16
C GLY A 299 11.00 22.95 -10.95
N GLU A 300 11.24 23.84 -9.98
CA GLU A 300 12.60 24.26 -9.60
C GLU A 300 13.38 23.09 -8.97
N ILE A 301 12.71 22.24 -8.17
CA ILE A 301 13.31 21.01 -7.63
C ILE A 301 13.68 20.06 -8.78
N ALA A 302 12.82 19.91 -9.79
CA ALA A 302 13.11 19.12 -10.98
C ALA A 302 14.32 19.66 -11.77
N ALA A 303 14.44 20.97 -11.92
CA ALA A 303 15.61 21.62 -12.54
C ALA A 303 16.90 21.32 -11.78
N LEU A 304 16.88 21.48 -10.44
CA LEU A 304 18.01 21.15 -9.57
C LEU A 304 18.41 19.67 -9.69
N TYR A 305 17.45 18.77 -9.85
CA TYR A 305 17.73 17.35 -10.13
C TYR A 305 18.48 17.18 -11.45
N GLY A 306 18.01 17.78 -12.54
CA GLY A 306 18.64 17.70 -13.85
C GLY A 306 20.09 18.22 -13.85
N GLU A 307 20.33 19.30 -13.10
CA GLU A 307 21.64 19.90 -12.94
C GLU A 307 22.60 19.05 -12.08
N THR A 308 22.10 18.43 -11.01
CA THR A 308 22.90 17.60 -10.11
C THR A 308 23.26 16.26 -10.72
N LYS A 309 22.37 15.69 -11.55
CA LYS A 309 22.60 14.47 -12.32
C LYS A 309 23.76 14.64 -13.33
N LYS A 310 23.86 15.81 -13.98
CA LYS A 310 24.87 16.11 -15.02
C LYS A 310 26.19 16.67 -14.46
N GLY A 311 26.16 17.41 -13.35
CA GLY A 311 27.32 18.15 -12.84
C GLY A 311 28.34 17.27 -12.10
N TRP A 312 29.62 17.35 -12.48
CA TRP A 312 30.73 16.60 -11.83
C TRP A 312 31.37 17.33 -10.64
N ILE A 313 31.21 18.66 -10.52
CA ILE A 313 31.88 19.47 -9.48
C ILE A 313 31.19 19.27 -8.11
N PRO A 314 31.86 18.68 -7.09
CA PRO A 314 31.25 18.32 -5.81
C PRO A 314 30.63 19.51 -5.05
N LYS A 315 31.34 20.64 -4.96
CA LYS A 315 30.85 21.83 -4.23
C LYS A 315 29.57 22.41 -4.84
N LYS A 316 29.53 22.59 -6.18
CA LYS A 316 28.34 23.07 -6.88
C LYS A 316 27.16 22.09 -6.79
N ARG A 317 27.43 20.79 -6.63
CA ARG A 317 26.40 19.77 -6.44
C ARG A 317 25.78 19.89 -5.03
N LYS A 318 26.60 20.09 -3.99
CA LYS A 318 26.14 20.29 -2.61
C LYS A 318 25.16 21.46 -2.49
N ASP A 319 25.53 22.64 -3.00
CA ASP A 319 24.69 23.84 -2.90
C ASP A 319 23.31 23.65 -3.54
N LYS A 320 23.25 22.94 -4.68
CA LYS A 320 22.00 22.63 -5.38
C LYS A 320 21.11 21.64 -4.61
N ILE A 321 21.72 20.64 -3.99
CA ILE A 321 21.01 19.66 -3.15
C ILE A 321 20.45 20.35 -1.91
N GLU A 322 21.22 21.20 -1.24
CA GLU A 322 20.75 21.98 -0.09
C GLU A 322 19.58 22.90 -0.47
N ARG A 323 19.65 23.56 -1.65
CA ARG A 323 18.52 24.33 -2.18
C ARG A 323 17.29 23.46 -2.44
N ALA A 324 17.46 22.26 -3.00
CA ALA A 324 16.36 21.32 -3.21
C ALA A 324 15.71 20.91 -1.88
N PHE A 325 16.51 20.59 -0.86
CA PHE A 325 16.03 20.30 0.50
C PHE A 325 15.28 21.47 1.13
N ALA A 326 15.71 22.71 0.89
CA ALA A 326 15.02 23.90 1.37
C ALA A 326 13.64 24.07 0.71
N LEU A 327 13.55 23.89 -0.61
CA LEU A 327 12.29 23.95 -1.36
C LEU A 327 11.33 22.82 -0.97
N ALA A 328 11.85 21.61 -0.73
CA ALA A 328 11.07 20.45 -0.35
C ALA A 328 10.30 20.65 0.97
N LYS A 329 10.66 21.62 1.82
CA LYS A 329 9.86 21.98 3.00
C LYS A 329 8.43 22.40 2.63
N ASN A 330 8.24 23.00 1.45
CA ASN A 330 6.94 23.47 0.98
C ASN A 330 6.12 22.37 0.28
N TYR A 331 6.80 21.40 -0.33
CA TYR A 331 6.19 20.38 -1.20
C TYR A 331 6.17 18.96 -0.58
N GLY A 332 6.91 18.75 0.50
CA GLY A 332 7.13 17.44 1.12
C GLY A 332 8.39 16.76 0.61
N ASP A 333 9.01 15.97 1.48
CA ASP A 333 10.31 15.32 1.23
C ASP A 333 10.29 14.35 0.04
N LEU A 334 9.12 13.78 -0.28
CA LEU A 334 8.96 12.87 -1.42
C LEU A 334 9.32 13.50 -2.78
N SER A 335 9.33 14.84 -2.86
CA SER A 335 9.83 15.57 -4.04
C SER A 335 11.32 15.30 -4.33
N LEU A 336 12.05 14.81 -3.32
CA LEU A 336 13.47 14.52 -3.42
C LEU A 336 13.75 13.04 -3.74
N LEU A 337 12.74 12.18 -3.90
CA LEU A 337 12.94 10.78 -4.25
C LEU A 337 13.85 10.59 -5.48
N PRO A 338 13.73 11.37 -6.58
CA PRO A 338 14.65 11.25 -7.71
C PRO A 338 16.12 11.51 -7.37
N PHE A 339 16.41 12.28 -6.31
CA PHE A 339 17.77 12.54 -5.84
C PHE A 339 18.37 11.37 -5.07
N LEU A 340 17.58 10.37 -4.65
CA LEU A 340 18.03 9.29 -3.76
C LEU A 340 19.33 8.60 -4.24
N PRO A 341 19.53 8.25 -5.54
CA PRO A 341 20.78 7.65 -6.00
C PRO A 341 22.02 8.54 -5.84
N ILE A 342 21.82 9.87 -5.81
CA ILE A 342 22.88 10.86 -5.55
C ILE A 342 23.10 10.98 -4.05
N LEU A 343 22.02 11.12 -3.26
CA LEU A 343 22.08 11.25 -1.81
C LEU A 343 22.80 10.07 -1.16
N MET A 344 22.50 8.84 -1.59
CA MET A 344 23.15 7.62 -1.07
C MET A 344 24.66 7.55 -1.37
N LYS A 345 25.18 8.40 -2.26
CA LYS A 345 26.62 8.48 -2.55
C LYS A 345 27.34 9.54 -1.71
N MET A 346 26.62 10.49 -1.11
CA MET A 346 27.18 11.61 -0.33
C MET A 346 27.59 11.19 1.08
N GLU A 347 28.56 11.92 1.64
CA GLU A 347 29.02 11.74 3.02
C GLU A 347 28.15 12.53 4.02
N PRO A 348 27.41 11.88 4.93
CA PRO A 348 26.65 12.57 5.97
C PRO A 348 27.60 13.29 6.95
N GLY A 349 27.27 14.53 7.31
CA GLY A 349 28.10 15.43 8.12
C GLY A 349 28.96 16.37 7.28
N GLU A 350 29.60 15.85 6.22
CA GLU A 350 30.51 16.63 5.35
C GLU A 350 29.80 17.18 4.11
N ASP A 351 29.27 16.29 3.27
CA ASP A 351 28.55 16.67 2.04
C ASP A 351 27.10 17.05 2.31
N LEU A 352 26.51 16.48 3.37
CA LEU A 352 25.10 16.60 3.68
C LEU A 352 24.92 16.91 5.17
N SER A 353 24.18 17.97 5.52
CA SER A 353 23.87 18.27 6.92
C SER A 353 23.19 17.07 7.60
N LEU A 354 23.37 16.89 8.91
CA LEU A 354 22.73 15.78 9.63
C LEU A 354 21.20 15.79 9.49
N VAL A 355 20.58 16.97 9.42
CA VAL A 355 19.13 17.11 9.18
C VAL A 355 18.74 16.53 7.82
N ASN A 356 19.47 16.88 6.76
CA ASN A 356 19.19 16.36 5.43
C ASN A 356 19.63 14.89 5.27
N ALA A 357 20.62 14.43 6.03
CA ALA A 357 20.97 13.02 6.11
C ALA A 357 19.81 12.21 6.70
N LYS A 358 19.20 12.65 7.81
CA LYS A 358 17.99 12.03 8.38
C LYS A 358 16.86 11.94 7.35
N ARG A 359 16.57 13.05 6.65
CA ARG A 359 15.56 13.09 5.57
C ARG A 359 15.89 12.13 4.43
N SER A 360 17.17 11.99 4.07
CA SER A 360 17.63 11.05 3.04
C SER A 360 17.45 9.58 3.46
N VAL A 361 17.71 9.24 4.72
CA VAL A 361 17.42 7.89 5.25
C VAL A 361 15.92 7.63 5.24
N PHE A 362 15.10 8.62 5.54
CA PHE A 362 13.65 8.48 5.44
C PHE A 362 13.18 8.23 4.01
N LEU A 363 13.71 8.96 3.02
CA LEU A 363 13.41 8.74 1.60
C LEU A 363 13.81 7.36 1.10
N PHE A 364 14.88 6.80 1.65
CA PHE A 364 15.32 5.45 1.32
C PHE A 364 14.25 4.38 1.65
N LEU A 365 13.38 4.61 2.62
CA LEU A 365 12.31 3.66 3.00
C LEU A 365 11.31 3.39 1.86
N TYR A 366 11.19 4.32 0.90
CA TYR A 366 10.34 4.20 -0.28
C TYR A 366 11.01 3.45 -1.45
N SER A 367 12.27 3.04 -1.30
CA SER A 367 13.08 2.46 -2.37
C SER A 367 13.42 0.99 -2.12
N ASP A 368 13.62 0.23 -3.18
CA ASP A 368 14.11 -1.16 -3.13
C ASP A 368 15.64 -1.25 -3.12
N GLN A 369 16.35 -0.12 -3.15
CA GLN A 369 17.81 -0.11 -3.15
C GLN A 369 18.39 -0.67 -1.85
N THR A 370 19.65 -1.10 -1.88
CA THR A 370 20.41 -1.51 -0.68
C THR A 370 21.00 -0.28 0.00
N PHE A 371 20.92 -0.23 1.34
CA PHE A 371 21.45 0.90 2.08
C PHE A 371 22.99 0.87 2.09
N PRO A 372 23.67 1.97 1.77
CA PRO A 372 25.13 1.97 1.62
C PRO A 372 25.84 1.83 2.98
N SER A 373 26.54 0.70 3.20
CA SER A 373 27.28 0.44 4.45
C SER A 373 28.33 1.50 4.80
N LYS A 374 28.85 2.22 3.79
CA LYS A 374 29.79 3.34 3.98
C LYS A 374 29.22 4.49 4.82
N TRP A 375 27.89 4.70 4.82
CA TRP A 375 27.25 5.73 5.64
C TRP A 375 27.51 5.53 7.14
N ILE A 376 27.57 4.28 7.60
CA ILE A 376 27.91 3.95 8.98
C ILE A 376 29.30 4.48 9.31
N LYS A 377 30.30 4.22 8.46
CA LYS A 377 31.69 4.70 8.66
C LYS A 377 31.77 6.22 8.69
N TYR A 378 31.03 6.90 7.82
CA TYR A 378 30.99 8.36 7.77
C TYR A 378 30.40 8.95 9.05
N LEU A 379 29.22 8.46 9.47
CA LEU A 379 28.55 8.91 10.69
C LEU A 379 29.37 8.65 11.96
N GLN A 380 30.18 7.58 12.00
CA GLN A 380 31.09 7.32 13.12
C GLN A 380 32.26 8.32 13.19
N LYS A 381 32.67 8.86 12.04
CA LYS A 381 33.81 9.80 11.92
C LYS A 381 33.39 11.26 12.03
N THR A 382 32.11 11.58 11.86
CA THR A 382 31.60 12.95 11.94
C THR A 382 31.90 13.56 13.31
N SER A 383 32.84 14.50 13.34
CA SER A 383 33.14 15.31 14.52
C SER A 383 32.01 16.29 14.77
N ILE A 384 31.50 16.34 16.00
CA ILE A 384 30.51 17.33 16.43
C ILE A 384 31.21 18.34 17.32
N ASP A 385 31.03 19.63 17.02
CA ASP A 385 31.60 20.71 17.82
C ASP A 385 31.13 20.59 19.29
N PRO A 386 32.05 20.57 20.27
CA PRO A 386 31.72 20.55 21.69
C PRO A 386 30.73 21.64 22.15
N SER A 387 30.57 22.74 21.40
CA SER A 387 29.60 23.79 21.73
C SER A 387 28.15 23.47 21.33
N ASP A 388 27.92 22.51 20.43
CA ASP A 388 26.61 22.19 19.82
C ASP A 388 25.99 20.86 20.33
N ASN A 389 26.35 20.53 21.58
CA ASN A 389 26.80 19.19 21.97
C ASN A 389 25.71 18.11 22.12
N LYS A 390 24.44 18.45 22.41
CA LYS A 390 23.43 17.42 22.75
C LYS A 390 22.48 17.09 21.60
N HIS A 391 21.99 18.11 20.89
CA HIS A 391 21.00 17.91 19.83
C HIS A 391 21.61 17.26 18.59
N HIS A 392 22.78 17.73 18.14
CA HIS A 392 23.48 17.16 17.00
C HIS A 392 23.96 15.72 17.26
N GLU A 393 24.46 15.44 18.47
CA GLU A 393 24.85 14.09 18.88
C GLU A 393 23.64 13.14 18.89
N LYS A 394 22.50 13.58 19.42
CA LYS A 394 21.23 12.84 19.36
C LYS A 394 20.83 12.53 17.92
N LEU A 395 20.81 13.55 17.06
CA LEU A 395 20.46 13.41 15.65
C LEU A 395 21.41 12.45 14.90
N ARG A 396 22.72 12.58 15.10
CA ARG A 396 23.72 11.66 14.54
C ARG A 396 23.47 10.23 14.99
N SER A 397 23.19 10.01 16.27
CA SER A 397 22.90 8.69 16.82
C SER A 397 21.62 8.08 16.27
N GLN A 398 20.54 8.86 16.06
CA GLN A 398 19.33 8.40 15.37
C GLN A 398 19.65 7.91 13.96
N ILE A 399 20.37 8.73 13.18
CA ILE A 399 20.71 8.41 11.78
C ILE A 399 21.62 7.18 11.73
N LEU A 400 22.63 7.11 12.61
CA LEU A 400 23.54 5.98 12.70
C LEU A 400 22.79 4.70 13.04
N TYR A 401 21.85 4.74 13.99
CA TYR A 401 21.03 3.60 14.33
C TYR A 401 20.21 3.17 13.11
N ALA A 402 19.43 4.07 12.50
CA ALA A 402 18.63 3.74 11.33
C ALA A 402 19.49 3.15 10.19
N ALA A 403 20.68 3.71 9.95
CA ALA A 403 21.63 3.21 8.96
C ALA A 403 22.12 1.78 9.29
N ILE A 404 22.44 1.49 10.56
CA ILE A 404 22.80 0.13 11.02
C ILE A 404 21.64 -0.83 10.76
N THR A 405 20.42 -0.45 11.11
CA THR A 405 19.23 -1.30 10.95
C THR A 405 18.93 -1.58 9.47
N LEU A 406 19.11 -0.60 8.59
CA LEU A 406 18.85 -0.73 7.15
C LEU A 406 19.98 -1.43 6.38
N THR A 407 21.20 -1.45 6.91
CA THR A 407 22.36 -2.05 6.23
C THR A 407 22.34 -3.57 6.36
N GLN A 408 22.62 -4.24 5.24
CA GLN A 408 22.97 -5.66 5.22
C GLN A 408 24.50 -5.72 5.12
N SER A 409 25.16 -6.21 6.17
CA SER A 409 26.62 -6.35 6.23
C SER A 409 26.96 -7.76 6.68
N ASP A 410 27.83 -8.43 5.92
CA ASP A 410 28.32 -9.78 6.25
C ASP A 410 29.45 -9.75 7.30
N ASP A 411 29.94 -8.57 7.67
CA ASP A 411 30.90 -8.37 8.77
C ASP A 411 30.13 -8.08 10.08
N PRO A 412 29.92 -9.09 10.96
CA PRO A 412 29.21 -8.91 12.23
C PRO A 412 30.01 -8.03 13.21
N ASP A 413 31.34 -8.06 13.15
CA ASP A 413 32.18 -7.25 14.04
C ASP A 413 32.09 -5.76 13.68
N PHE A 414 32.00 -5.45 12.39
CA PHE A 414 31.72 -4.08 11.93
C PHE A 414 30.39 -3.56 12.49
N MET A 415 29.34 -4.37 12.42
CA MET A 415 28.02 -4.00 12.93
C MET A 415 28.02 -3.87 14.47
N LEU A 416 28.73 -4.76 15.17
CA LEU A 416 28.88 -4.67 16.63
C LEU A 416 29.65 -3.42 17.07
N ARG A 417 30.75 -3.07 16.38
CA ARG A 417 31.50 -1.83 16.63
C ARG A 417 30.63 -0.60 16.37
N ALA A 418 29.83 -0.61 15.30
CA ALA A 418 28.89 0.45 14.98
C ALA A 418 27.84 0.65 16.09
N LYS A 419 27.22 -0.44 16.56
CA LYS A 419 26.25 -0.41 17.67
C LYS A 419 26.88 0.15 18.96
N LYS A 420 28.13 -0.22 19.29
CA LYS A 420 28.86 0.31 20.46
C LYS A 420 29.15 1.80 20.42
N THR A 421 29.05 2.44 19.25
CA THR A 421 29.28 3.89 19.09
C THR A 421 28.09 4.71 19.62
N ILE A 422 26.90 4.12 19.65
CA ILE A 422 25.67 4.78 20.13
C ILE A 422 25.65 4.69 21.67
N LYS A 423 25.79 5.83 22.34
CA LYS A 423 25.81 5.89 23.80
C LYS A 423 24.39 6.04 24.37
N PRO A 424 24.08 5.43 25.53
CA PRO A 424 22.73 5.43 26.11
C PRO A 424 22.08 6.81 26.27
N TYR A 425 22.86 7.80 26.70
CA TYR A 425 22.39 9.16 26.97
C TYR A 425 22.07 10.01 25.71
N GLN A 426 22.33 9.48 24.51
CA GLN A 426 22.14 10.22 23.25
C GLN A 426 20.72 10.09 22.69
N LEU A 427 19.97 9.06 23.07
CA LEU A 427 18.51 8.99 22.93
C LEU A 427 17.90 8.92 24.35
N SER A 428 16.57 8.95 24.53
CA SER A 428 16.06 8.62 25.88
C SER A 428 16.47 7.19 26.24
N ASN A 429 16.98 6.97 27.47
CA ASN A 429 17.55 5.68 27.89
C ASN A 429 16.55 4.52 27.67
N SER A 430 15.26 4.76 27.93
CA SER A 430 14.14 3.85 27.72
C SER A 430 13.93 3.49 26.25
N THR A 431 13.94 4.48 25.35
CA THR A 431 13.69 4.29 23.92
C THR A 431 14.85 3.57 23.23
N LEU A 432 16.09 3.92 23.54
CA LEU A 432 17.25 3.23 22.98
C LEU A 432 17.32 1.78 23.45
N ALA A 433 17.12 1.52 24.76
CA ALA A 433 17.14 0.18 25.31
C ALA A 433 16.07 -0.70 24.65
N ALA A 434 14.84 -0.20 24.55
CA ALA A 434 13.76 -0.86 23.85
C ALA A 434 14.10 -1.16 22.38
N LEU A 435 14.53 -0.16 21.60
CA LEU A 435 14.87 -0.34 20.18
C LEU A 435 16.05 -1.30 19.99
N LYS A 436 17.04 -1.27 20.88
CA LYS A 436 18.17 -2.21 20.93
C LYS A 436 17.72 -3.63 21.18
N ASN A 437 16.90 -3.85 22.19
CA ASN A 437 16.34 -5.16 22.50
C ASN A 437 15.56 -5.72 21.30
N ILE A 438 14.74 -4.90 20.63
CA ILE A 438 13.99 -5.33 19.45
C ILE A 438 14.92 -5.65 18.28
N THR A 439 15.89 -4.78 17.97
CA THR A 439 16.82 -4.97 16.84
C THR A 439 17.68 -6.21 17.04
N GLU A 440 18.19 -6.44 18.25
CA GLU A 440 18.93 -7.65 18.59
C GLU A 440 18.06 -8.90 18.42
N THR A 441 16.79 -8.83 18.84
CA THR A 441 15.85 -9.93 18.64
C THR A 441 15.60 -10.24 17.17
N ILE A 442 15.64 -9.28 16.26
CA ILE A 442 15.53 -9.55 14.81
C ILE A 442 16.79 -10.22 14.26
N ASP A 443 17.95 -9.96 14.86
CA ASP A 443 19.25 -10.42 14.38
C ASP A 443 19.66 -11.81 14.92
N ILE A 444 19.10 -12.29 16.04
CA ILE A 444 19.39 -13.62 16.63
C ILE A 444 19.10 -14.74 15.61
N ASN A 445 20.02 -15.67 15.34
CA ASN A 445 19.73 -16.86 14.52
C ASN A 445 18.71 -17.79 15.20
N THR A 446 17.82 -18.42 14.43
CA THR A 446 16.72 -19.26 14.92
C THR A 446 17.15 -20.46 15.77
N ASP A 447 18.41 -20.89 15.67
CA ASP A 447 18.99 -22.01 16.44
C ASP A 447 19.24 -21.70 17.93
N ILE A 448 18.95 -20.47 18.39
CA ILE A 448 19.11 -20.06 19.80
C ILE A 448 17.75 -19.65 20.40
N SER A 449 16.66 -20.33 20.01
CA SER A 449 15.28 -20.02 20.47
C SER A 449 15.11 -20.09 21.98
N ASP A 450 15.85 -20.96 22.65
CA ASP A 450 15.69 -21.24 24.08
C ASP A 450 16.20 -20.11 24.98
N LYS A 451 16.90 -19.12 24.42
CA LYS A 451 17.39 -17.94 25.15
C LYS A 451 16.53 -16.69 24.97
N VAL A 452 15.47 -16.74 24.17
CA VAL A 452 14.62 -15.57 23.85
C VAL A 452 13.51 -15.35 24.88
N GLN A 453 13.35 -16.23 25.87
CA GLN A 453 12.18 -16.25 26.76
C GLN A 453 12.06 -15.08 27.75
N TYR A 454 13.07 -14.22 27.90
CA TYR A 454 12.99 -13.08 28.83
C TYR A 454 13.67 -11.85 28.25
N ILE A 455 12.97 -11.16 27.36
CA ILE A 455 13.27 -9.75 27.08
C ILE A 455 12.67 -8.97 28.26
N TYR A 456 13.54 -8.50 29.15
CA TYR A 456 13.25 -7.84 30.43
C TYR A 456 11.91 -7.07 30.45
N GLU A 457 10.94 -7.56 31.23
CA GLU A 457 9.65 -6.89 31.48
C GLU A 457 9.81 -5.50 32.11
N ASN A 458 11.00 -5.16 32.62
CA ASN A 458 11.29 -3.94 33.37
C ASN A 458 12.11 -2.88 32.62
N ASP A 459 12.47 -3.08 31.35
CA ASP A 459 13.21 -2.06 30.56
C ASP A 459 12.29 -0.99 29.94
N PHE A 460 10.96 -1.19 30.02
CA PHE A 460 9.97 -0.22 29.59
C PHE A 460 9.54 0.63 30.77
N ASP A 461 9.97 1.89 30.79
CA ASP A 461 9.53 2.81 31.81
C ASP A 461 8.04 3.16 31.55
N LEU A 462 7.15 2.48 32.27
CA LEU A 462 5.70 2.75 32.27
C LEU A 462 5.39 4.16 32.82
N THR A 463 6.38 4.88 33.36
CA THR A 463 6.23 6.16 34.05
C THR A 463 6.64 7.39 33.23
N GLU A 464 7.15 7.23 31.99
CA GLU A 464 7.30 8.39 31.11
C GLU A 464 5.92 8.97 30.80
N ASN A 465 5.75 10.29 30.95
CA ASN A 465 4.53 11.07 30.70
C ASN A 465 4.06 11.05 29.22
N ARG A 466 3.97 9.87 28.61
CA ARG A 466 3.44 9.67 27.26
C ARG A 466 2.20 8.81 27.39
N SER A 467 1.05 9.37 27.04
CA SER A 467 -0.13 8.57 26.73
C SER A 467 0.21 7.70 25.54
N TYR A 468 0.36 6.39 25.76
CA TYR A 468 0.54 5.40 24.69
C TYR A 468 -0.72 4.54 24.57
N THR A 469 -0.99 4.03 23.37
CA THR A 469 -2.13 3.16 23.11
C THR A 469 -1.64 1.72 22.93
N MET A 470 -2.09 0.82 23.81
CA MET A 470 -1.89 -0.62 23.61
C MET A 470 -2.99 -1.21 22.72
N PRO A 471 -2.64 -2.05 21.74
CA PRO A 471 -3.65 -2.81 21.00
C PRO A 471 -4.41 -3.77 21.93
N PRO A 472 -5.67 -4.11 21.59
CA PRO A 472 -6.40 -5.17 22.29
C PRO A 472 -5.59 -6.48 22.33
N SER A 473 -5.54 -7.14 23.50
CA SER A 473 -4.78 -8.39 23.70
C SER A 473 -5.15 -9.47 22.67
N ILE A 474 -6.44 -9.56 22.33
CA ILE A 474 -6.93 -10.51 21.32
C ILE A 474 -6.28 -10.35 19.94
N LEU A 475 -5.94 -9.11 19.53
CA LEU A 475 -5.23 -8.86 18.28
C LEU A 475 -3.76 -9.25 18.39
N MET A 476 -3.13 -8.99 19.54
CA MET A 476 -1.74 -9.37 19.79
C MET A 476 -1.58 -10.90 19.86
N ASP A 477 -2.52 -11.60 20.49
CA ASP A 477 -2.53 -13.06 20.57
C ASP A 477 -2.76 -13.67 19.18
N ALA A 478 -3.69 -13.11 18.39
CA ALA A 478 -3.88 -13.51 17.00
C ALA A 478 -2.61 -13.32 16.14
N LEU A 479 -1.90 -12.20 16.31
CA LEU A 479 -0.63 -11.93 15.61
C LEU A 479 0.45 -12.96 15.99
N ARG A 480 0.59 -13.25 17.29
CA ARG A 480 1.55 -14.25 17.79
C ARG A 480 1.22 -15.64 17.27
N GLN A 481 -0.06 -16.03 17.30
CA GLN A 481 -0.52 -17.31 16.78
C GLN A 481 -0.26 -17.43 15.27
N SER A 482 -0.66 -16.42 14.49
CA SER A 482 -0.48 -16.38 13.04
C SER A 482 1.00 -16.49 12.65
N SER A 483 1.87 -15.70 13.30
CA SER A 483 3.30 -15.74 13.02
C SER A 483 3.99 -17.04 13.47
N ASN A 484 3.56 -17.66 14.58
CA ASN A 484 4.02 -18.98 14.99
C ASN A 484 3.62 -20.07 13.97
N ASN A 485 2.45 -19.92 13.36
CA ASN A 485 1.97 -20.81 12.30
C ASN A 485 2.62 -20.53 10.94
N GLN A 486 3.45 -19.48 10.85
CA GLN A 486 4.05 -19.00 9.60
C GLN A 486 3.00 -18.56 8.56
N ASP A 487 1.83 -18.09 9.01
CA ASP A 487 0.77 -17.55 8.16
C ASP A 487 1.15 -16.11 7.74
N ILE A 488 1.72 -15.99 6.53
CA ILE A 488 2.22 -14.74 5.96
C ILE A 488 1.09 -13.71 5.85
N GLY A 489 -0.03 -14.11 5.22
CA GLY A 489 -1.14 -13.21 4.93
C GLY A 489 -1.77 -12.63 6.19
N ALA A 490 -2.16 -13.47 7.15
CA ALA A 490 -2.78 -12.96 8.37
C ALA A 490 -1.79 -12.16 9.22
N THR A 491 -0.50 -12.54 9.27
CA THR A 491 0.52 -11.78 10.01
C THR A 491 0.70 -10.37 9.45
N LEU A 492 0.75 -10.21 8.12
CA LEU A 492 0.88 -8.90 7.47
C LEU A 492 -0.37 -8.03 7.72
N LEU A 493 -1.56 -8.59 7.51
CA LEU A 493 -2.82 -7.86 7.67
C LEU A 493 -3.08 -7.47 9.14
N LEU A 494 -2.79 -8.36 10.10
CA LEU A 494 -2.88 -8.06 11.54
C LEU A 494 -1.87 -6.98 11.94
N SER A 495 -0.62 -7.06 11.46
CA SER A 495 0.38 -6.02 11.72
C SER A 495 -0.11 -4.66 11.22
N SER A 496 -0.76 -4.63 10.06
CA SER A 496 -1.35 -3.41 9.49
C SER A 496 -2.52 -2.89 10.33
N ALA A 497 -3.45 -3.76 10.70
CA ALA A 497 -4.61 -3.40 11.51
C ALA A 497 -4.19 -2.81 12.87
N ILE A 498 -3.18 -3.41 13.51
CA ILE A 498 -2.62 -2.93 14.78
C ILE A 498 -1.97 -1.55 14.61
N LEU A 499 -1.11 -1.38 13.60
CA LEU A 499 -0.35 -0.15 13.41
C LEU A 499 -1.14 1.00 12.77
N GLY A 500 -2.19 0.69 12.01
CA GLY A 500 -3.06 1.67 11.37
C GLY A 500 -4.01 2.36 12.35
N GLY A 501 -4.26 1.76 13.52
CA GLY A 501 -5.15 2.31 14.55
C GLY A 501 -4.48 3.25 15.55
N ILE A 502 -3.16 3.45 15.48
CA ILE A 502 -2.38 4.16 16.51
C ILE A 502 -1.55 5.25 15.85
N GLU A 503 -1.61 6.50 16.33
CA GLU A 503 -0.70 7.54 15.86
C GLU A 503 0.76 7.17 16.16
N ARG A 504 1.69 7.40 15.23
CA ARG A 504 3.09 6.94 15.38
C ARG A 504 3.79 7.43 16.65
N LYS A 505 3.44 8.62 17.14
CA LYS A 505 3.97 9.21 18.38
C LYS A 505 3.44 8.54 19.66
N GLU A 506 2.30 7.84 19.56
CA GLU A 506 1.60 7.15 20.65
C GLU A 506 1.86 5.63 20.66
N LEU A 507 2.67 5.15 19.70
CA LEU A 507 2.95 3.73 19.58
C LEU A 507 3.82 3.25 20.74
N TYR A 508 3.30 2.25 21.46
CA TYR A 508 4.10 1.51 22.44
C TYR A 508 5.19 0.70 21.74
N LEU A 509 6.46 0.91 22.13
CA LEU A 509 7.61 0.24 21.51
C LEU A 509 7.57 -1.29 21.66
N GLY A 510 6.99 -1.83 22.73
CA GLY A 510 6.83 -3.28 22.87
C GLY A 510 5.90 -3.87 21.79
N THR A 511 4.88 -3.14 21.34
CA THR A 511 4.03 -3.54 20.21
C THR A 511 4.83 -3.62 18.91
N LEU A 512 5.72 -2.63 18.68
CA LEU A 512 6.62 -2.65 17.54
C LEU A 512 7.60 -3.83 17.59
N GLY A 513 8.02 -4.21 18.80
CA GLY A 513 8.80 -5.41 19.07
C GLY A 513 8.09 -6.69 18.66
N ASP A 514 6.86 -6.88 19.15
CA ASP A 514 6.03 -8.04 18.82
C ASP A 514 5.76 -8.16 17.32
N ILE A 515 5.45 -7.05 16.64
CA ILE A 515 5.26 -7.02 15.19
C ILE A 515 6.55 -7.36 14.45
N SER A 516 7.67 -6.81 14.87
CA SER A 516 8.97 -7.10 14.27
C SER A 516 9.34 -8.57 14.37
N ILE A 517 9.10 -9.19 15.52
CA ILE A 517 9.30 -10.62 15.74
C ILE A 517 8.35 -11.44 14.86
N ALA A 518 7.07 -11.05 14.80
CA ALA A 518 6.08 -11.73 13.98
C ALA A 518 6.44 -11.71 12.48
N LEU A 519 6.81 -10.53 11.96
CA LEU A 519 7.27 -10.36 10.57
C LEU A 519 8.54 -11.16 10.28
N ARG A 520 9.47 -11.24 11.23
CA ARG A 520 10.66 -12.07 11.08
C ARG A 520 10.31 -13.55 10.98
N LYS A 521 9.38 -14.06 11.80
CA LYS A 521 8.98 -15.49 11.81
C LYS A 521 8.39 -15.96 10.49
N ILE A 522 7.75 -15.06 9.74
CA ILE A 522 7.21 -15.33 8.40
C ILE A 522 8.24 -15.07 7.26
N GLY A 523 9.51 -14.78 7.59
CA GLY A 523 10.56 -14.54 6.61
C GLY A 523 10.73 -13.07 6.16
N SER A 524 9.86 -12.15 6.59
CA SER A 524 9.88 -10.72 6.22
C SER A 524 10.85 -9.88 7.05
N LYS A 525 12.09 -10.36 7.24
CA LYS A 525 13.14 -9.68 8.04
C LYS A 525 13.45 -8.26 7.56
N GLN A 526 13.45 -8.03 6.24
CA GLN A 526 13.69 -6.70 5.66
C GLN A 526 12.57 -5.71 6.00
N VAL A 527 11.31 -6.16 5.95
CA VAL A 527 10.15 -5.33 6.29
C VAL A 527 10.23 -4.90 7.75
N SER A 528 10.51 -5.84 8.66
CA SER A 528 10.72 -5.55 10.08
C SER A 528 11.84 -4.52 10.30
N ARG A 529 13.01 -4.69 9.69
CA ARG A 529 14.12 -3.74 9.80
C ARG A 529 13.75 -2.34 9.32
N ARG A 530 13.03 -2.23 8.20
CA ARG A 530 12.63 -0.93 7.65
C ARG A 530 11.55 -0.25 8.49
N ILE A 531 10.60 -1.01 9.04
CA ILE A 531 9.61 -0.49 10.01
C ILE A 531 10.33 0.06 11.25
N LEU A 532 11.32 -0.66 11.80
CA LEU A 532 12.12 -0.14 12.91
C LEU A 532 12.90 1.11 12.55
N ALA A 533 13.52 1.15 11.36
CA ALA A 533 14.23 2.33 10.91
C ALA A 533 13.29 3.54 10.79
N GLN A 534 12.07 3.34 10.28
CA GLN A 534 11.04 4.36 10.26
C GLN A 534 10.71 4.86 11.67
N ALA A 535 10.50 3.95 12.62
CA ALA A 535 10.23 4.28 14.01
C ALA A 535 11.36 5.09 14.66
N ILE A 536 12.63 4.68 14.47
CA ILE A 536 13.83 5.39 14.96
C ILE A 536 13.86 6.83 14.46
N LEU A 537 13.48 7.05 13.20
CA LEU A 537 13.51 8.38 12.59
C LEU A 537 12.37 9.29 13.09
N GLU A 538 11.30 8.73 13.67
CA GLU A 538 10.05 9.45 13.94
C GLU A 538 9.68 9.59 15.43
N ILE A 539 10.05 8.64 16.30
CA ILE A 539 9.63 8.58 17.72
C ILE A 539 10.24 9.69 18.61
N GLU A 540 11.22 10.43 18.08
CA GLU A 540 11.94 11.47 18.81
C GLU A 540 11.84 12.87 18.18
N ASN A 541 10.84 13.10 17.31
CA ASN A 541 10.50 14.43 16.80
C ASN A 541 9.53 15.19 17.71
#